data_AF-A0A914Q643-F1
#
_entry.id   AF-A0A914Q643-F1
#
_cell.length_a   1.000
_cell.length_b   1.000
_cell.length_c   1.000
_cell.angle_alpha   90.00
_cell.angle_beta   90.00
_cell.angle_gamma   90.00
#
_symmetry.space_group_name_H-M   'P 1'
#
loop_
_entity.id
_entity.type
_entity.pdbx_description
1 polymer ?
#
loop_
_entity_poly.entity_id
_entity_poly.type
_entity_poly.pdbx_seq_one_letter_code
_entity_poly.pdbx_strand_id
1 'polypeptide(L)'
;MLIVSISAMSPNSVIKPSLFLLPSQFNLLRLATSLPKHSTRNYSTPEPTPIDSSTPPQTPPEAFQLKSVGKAIDSYLRNVRNYEKMIAKERAEFELGKRYLANIMGLDPMNITQQDIDTSIEYLFPSGLSDLKARPVMKPPEEILPKFHKFEFDKEGRPKDTLFFTLKPKKLVKKLNT
;
A
#
# COMPACT_ATOMS: atom_id res chain seq x y z
N MET A 1 -16.45 42.06 68.03
CA MET A 1 -15.91 40.74 67.66
C MET A 1 -17.06 39.75 67.53
N LEU A 2 -17.32 39.26 66.32
CA LEU A 2 -17.54 37.85 65.98
C LEU A 2 -18.01 37.76 64.52
N ILE A 3 -17.16 37.12 63.72
CA ILE A 3 -17.37 36.76 62.32
C ILE A 3 -17.99 35.36 62.34
N VAL A 4 -19.06 35.10 61.60
CA VAL A 4 -19.41 33.74 61.18
C VAL A 4 -19.94 33.75 59.75
N SER A 5 -19.14 33.16 58.87
CA SER A 5 -19.44 32.80 57.49
C SER A 5 -20.36 31.59 57.40
N ILE A 6 -21.30 31.59 56.45
CA ILE A 6 -21.92 30.37 55.86
C ILE A 6 -22.19 30.69 54.39
N SER A 7 -21.27 30.37 53.48
CA SER A 7 -21.17 29.12 52.70
C SER A 7 -22.35 28.89 51.74
N ALA A 8 -22.06 29.05 50.45
CA ALA A 8 -22.94 28.83 49.32
C ALA A 8 -23.19 27.33 49.10
N MET A 9 -24.45 26.96 48.87
CA MET A 9 -24.84 25.61 48.49
C MET A 9 -25.62 25.65 47.18
N SER A 10 -24.97 25.13 46.13
CA SER A 10 -25.49 24.96 44.78
C SER A 10 -26.40 23.73 44.72
N PRO A 11 -27.65 23.83 44.24
CA PRO A 11 -28.49 22.67 43.98
C PRO A 11 -28.36 22.28 42.50
N ASN A 12 -27.87 21.07 42.21
CA ASN A 12 -28.19 20.30 41.00
C ASN A 12 -27.47 18.93 41.04
N SER A 13 -27.97 18.02 41.87
CA SER A 13 -27.57 16.60 41.86
C SER A 13 -28.43 15.83 40.84
N VAL A 14 -27.83 15.53 39.68
CA VAL A 14 -28.39 14.61 38.70
C VAL A 14 -28.21 13.18 39.20
N ILE A 15 -29.33 12.53 39.51
CA ILE A 15 -29.46 11.12 39.85
C ILE A 15 -29.09 10.29 38.61
N LYS A 16 -28.00 9.51 38.69
CA LYS A 16 -27.70 8.44 37.71
C LYS A 16 -28.01 7.09 38.38
N PRO A 17 -28.94 6.28 37.85
CA PRO A 17 -29.16 4.94 38.38
C PRO A 17 -28.00 4.03 37.96
N SER A 18 -27.35 3.45 38.97
CA SER A 18 -26.44 2.32 38.86
C SER A 18 -27.24 1.04 38.56
N LEU A 19 -26.86 0.33 37.51
CA LEU A 19 -27.39 -0.99 37.21
C LEU A 19 -26.24 -1.97 36.98
N PHE A 20 -25.96 -2.69 38.07
CA PHE A 20 -25.56 -4.08 38.21
C PHE A 20 -24.60 -4.70 37.19
N LEU A 21 -23.40 -4.95 37.72
CA LEU A 21 -22.37 -5.87 37.26
C LEU A 21 -22.77 -7.32 37.58
N LEU A 22 -22.74 -8.21 36.59
CA LEU A 22 -22.73 -9.66 36.79
C LEU A 22 -21.50 -10.26 36.08
N PRO A 23 -20.54 -10.86 36.81
CA PRO A 23 -19.47 -11.62 36.19
C PRO A 23 -19.99 -13.04 35.87
N SER A 24 -20.21 -13.32 34.58
CA SER A 24 -20.40 -14.68 34.10
C SER A 24 -19.04 -15.38 34.01
N GLN A 25 -18.77 -16.24 34.99
CA GLN A 25 -17.62 -17.14 34.94
C GLN A 25 -17.93 -18.31 34.02
N PHE A 26 -17.31 -18.35 32.84
CA PHE A 26 -17.13 -19.57 32.08
C PHE A 26 -15.66 -19.99 32.18
N ASN A 27 -15.41 -20.93 33.08
CA ASN A 27 -14.20 -21.74 33.09
C ASN A 27 -14.62 -23.17 32.81
N LEU A 28 -14.27 -23.69 31.62
CA LEU A 28 -14.24 -25.14 31.37
C LEU A 28 -13.18 -25.48 30.31
N LEU A 29 -12.11 -26.08 30.84
CA LEU A 29 -11.28 -27.17 30.32
C LEU A 29 -10.94 -27.29 28.81
N ARG A 30 -9.64 -27.07 28.58
CA ARG A 30 -8.70 -27.67 27.61
C ARG A 30 -9.21 -28.78 26.67
N LEU A 31 -8.88 -28.59 25.39
CA LEU A 31 -8.36 -29.67 24.55
C LEU A 31 -7.20 -29.13 23.70
N ALA A 32 -5.98 -29.56 24.02
CA ALA A 32 -4.79 -29.27 23.24
C ALA A 32 -4.77 -30.21 22.03
N THR A 33 -5.12 -29.70 20.86
CA THR A 33 -4.82 -30.36 19.58
C THR A 33 -3.41 -29.92 19.17
N SER A 34 -2.46 -30.85 19.24
CA SER A 34 -1.11 -30.66 18.72
C SER A 34 -1.19 -30.48 17.21
N LEU A 35 -0.92 -29.26 16.73
CA LEU A 35 -0.62 -28.99 15.33
C LEU A 35 0.78 -29.51 14.95
N PRO A 36 0.99 -29.86 13.67
CA PRO A 36 2.13 -30.66 13.21
C PRO A 36 3.46 -29.91 13.30
N LYS A 37 4.51 -30.65 13.64
CA LYS A 37 5.91 -30.21 13.51
C LYS A 37 6.19 -29.95 12.04
N HIS A 38 6.13 -28.69 11.61
CA HIS A 38 6.74 -28.30 10.35
C HIS A 38 8.26 -28.44 10.49
N SER A 39 8.79 -29.40 9.73
CA SER A 39 10.22 -29.58 9.50
C SER A 39 10.81 -28.28 8.96
N THR A 40 11.83 -27.78 9.64
CA THR A 40 12.73 -26.75 9.10
C THR A 40 13.45 -27.36 7.91
N ARG A 41 12.89 -27.16 6.71
CA ARG A 41 13.58 -27.48 5.47
C ARG A 41 14.64 -26.41 5.24
N ASN A 42 15.89 -26.85 5.26
CA ASN A 42 17.06 -26.05 4.92
C ASN A 42 16.87 -25.43 3.53
N TYR A 43 16.91 -24.11 3.43
CA TYR A 43 17.04 -23.44 2.15
C TYR A 43 18.52 -23.39 1.80
N SER A 44 18.98 -24.38 1.03
CA SER A 44 20.17 -24.22 0.20
C SER A 44 19.85 -23.20 -0.87
N THR A 45 20.61 -22.10 -0.87
CA THR A 45 20.66 -21.10 -1.93
C THR A 45 20.90 -21.78 -3.28
N PRO A 46 20.01 -21.65 -4.27
CA PRO A 46 20.38 -21.87 -5.65
C PRO A 46 21.07 -20.61 -6.20
N GLU A 47 22.27 -20.83 -6.71
CA GLU A 47 23.07 -19.91 -7.49
C GLU A 47 22.27 -19.37 -8.70
N PRO A 48 22.25 -18.05 -8.97
CA PRO A 48 21.53 -17.50 -10.10
C PRO A 48 22.34 -17.70 -11.40
N THR A 49 21.74 -18.41 -12.35
CA THR A 49 22.18 -18.44 -13.76
C THR A 49 21.64 -17.22 -14.53
N PRO A 50 22.31 -16.82 -15.62
CA PRO A 50 22.24 -15.46 -16.16
C PRO A 50 21.21 -15.34 -17.28
N ILE A 51 20.22 -14.44 -17.15
CA ILE A 51 19.31 -14.10 -18.26
C ILE A 51 18.98 -12.59 -18.29
N ASP A 52 19.51 -12.01 -19.36
CA ASP A 52 19.03 -10.92 -20.23
C ASP A 52 18.96 -9.47 -19.72
N SER A 53 19.94 -8.71 -20.23
CA SER A 53 20.19 -7.30 -20.02
C SER A 53 19.36 -6.42 -20.95
N SER A 54 18.16 -6.01 -20.50
CA SER A 54 17.48 -4.84 -21.07
C SER A 54 16.74 -3.96 -20.05
N THR A 55 17.04 -4.13 -18.76
CA THR A 55 16.61 -3.20 -17.70
C THR A 55 17.78 -2.28 -17.34
N PRO A 56 17.66 -0.94 -17.42
CA PRO A 56 18.68 -0.05 -16.91
C PRO A 56 18.89 -0.32 -15.41
N PRO A 57 20.14 -0.33 -14.91
CA PRO A 57 20.45 -0.79 -13.55
C PRO A 57 19.65 -0.01 -12.52
N GLN A 58 18.81 -0.70 -11.74
CA GLN A 58 18.29 -0.15 -10.49
C GLN A 58 19.41 -0.26 -9.46
N THR A 59 20.38 0.64 -9.56
CA THR A 59 21.24 1.00 -8.43
C THR A 59 20.30 1.33 -7.26
N PRO A 60 20.48 0.75 -6.06
CA PRO A 60 19.73 1.18 -4.87
C PRO A 60 19.78 2.70 -4.80
N PRO A 61 18.64 3.40 -4.66
CA PRO A 61 18.65 4.85 -4.69
C PRO A 61 19.52 5.32 -3.54
N GLU A 62 20.73 5.78 -3.86
CA GLU A 62 21.57 6.50 -2.92
C GLU A 62 20.65 7.55 -2.30
N ALA A 63 20.59 7.59 -0.97
CA ALA A 63 19.79 8.57 -0.27
C ALA A 63 20.39 9.95 -0.58
N PHE A 64 19.90 10.59 -1.64
CA PHE A 64 20.31 11.91 -2.07
C PHE A 64 19.90 12.91 -0.98
N GLN A 65 20.80 13.14 -0.03
CA GLN A 65 20.67 14.22 0.94
C GLN A 65 21.03 15.52 0.25
N LEU A 66 20.00 16.23 -0.20
CA LEU A 66 20.13 17.55 -0.78
C LEU A 66 20.59 18.55 0.30
N LYS A 67 21.63 19.34 0.00
CA LYS A 67 22.28 20.24 0.97
C LYS A 67 21.37 21.39 1.42
N SER A 68 20.46 21.84 0.57
CA SER A 68 19.46 22.87 0.85
C SER A 68 18.29 22.65 -0.10
N VAL A 69 17.10 22.37 0.45
CA VAL A 69 15.92 22.04 -0.35
C VAL A 69 14.95 23.20 -0.33
N GLY A 70 14.60 23.71 -1.51
CA GLY A 70 13.52 24.67 -1.63
C GLY A 70 12.16 24.03 -1.36
N LYS A 71 11.19 24.82 -0.85
CA LYS A 71 9.82 24.36 -0.53
C LYS A 71 9.13 23.57 -1.66
N ALA A 72 9.40 23.96 -2.91
CA ALA A 72 8.87 23.27 -4.09
C ALA A 72 9.43 21.84 -4.23
N ILE A 73 10.74 21.66 -4.05
CA ILE A 73 11.40 20.35 -4.12
C ILE A 73 10.93 19.48 -2.95
N ASP A 74 10.81 20.04 -1.75
CA ASP A 74 10.29 19.30 -0.59
C ASP A 74 8.89 18.72 -0.84
N SER A 75 7.98 19.53 -1.39
CA SER A 75 6.62 19.06 -1.71
C SER A 75 6.65 17.96 -2.76
N TYR A 76 7.51 18.09 -3.78
CA TYR A 76 7.68 17.06 -4.79
C TYR A 76 8.21 15.75 -4.17
N LEU A 77 9.24 15.80 -3.33
CA LEU A 77 9.81 14.63 -2.66
C LEU A 77 8.82 13.97 -1.70
N ARG A 78 7.92 14.73 -1.07
CA ARG A 78 6.80 14.17 -0.30
C ARG A 78 5.85 13.41 -1.21
N ASN A 79 5.47 13.98 -2.34
CA ASN A 79 4.57 13.33 -3.30
C ASN A 79 5.17 12.04 -3.87
N VAL A 80 6.47 12.05 -4.20
CA VAL A 80 7.20 10.85 -4.65
C VAL A 80 7.13 9.74 -3.61
N ARG A 81 7.47 10.05 -2.34
CA ARG A 81 7.41 9.07 -1.24
C ARG A 81 5.99 8.56 -1.01
N ASN A 82 4.99 9.44 -1.09
CA ASN A 82 3.59 9.05 -0.93
C ASN A 82 3.14 8.12 -2.06
N TYR A 83 3.54 8.40 -3.30
CA TYR A 83 3.28 7.53 -4.44
C TYR A 83 3.96 6.16 -4.29
N GLU A 84 5.25 6.14 -3.92
CA GLU A 84 6.00 4.89 -3.70
C GLU A 84 5.35 4.03 -2.59
N LYS A 85 4.90 4.66 -1.49
CA LYS A 85 4.15 3.98 -0.43
C LYS A 85 2.81 3.44 -0.91
N MET A 86 2.07 4.23 -1.69
CA MET A 86 0.78 3.82 -2.25
C MET A 86 0.95 2.60 -3.16
N ILE A 87 1.88 2.66 -4.13
CA ILE A 87 2.15 1.52 -5.04
C ILE A 87 2.59 0.27 -4.28
N ALA A 88 3.47 0.41 -3.28
CA ALA A 88 3.92 -0.73 -2.49
C ALA A 88 2.76 -1.38 -1.71
N LYS A 89 1.86 -0.57 -1.15
CA LYS A 89 0.66 -1.04 -0.46
C LYS A 89 -0.26 -1.80 -1.43
N GLU A 90 -0.59 -1.20 -2.56
CA GLU A 90 -1.49 -1.79 -3.56
C GLU A 90 -0.93 -3.10 -4.14
N ARG A 91 0.40 -3.21 -4.29
CA ARG A 91 1.04 -4.46 -4.73
C ARG A 91 0.84 -5.58 -3.71
N ALA A 92 1.00 -5.27 -2.42
CA ALA A 92 0.77 -6.24 -1.36
C ALA A 92 -0.70 -6.68 -1.29
N GLU A 93 -1.63 -5.74 -1.47
CA GLU A 93 -3.08 -6.02 -1.52
C GLU A 93 -3.46 -6.85 -2.75
N PHE A 94 -2.86 -6.59 -3.91
CA PHE A 94 -3.04 -7.38 -5.12
C PHE A 94 -2.58 -8.83 -4.94
N GLU A 95 -1.37 -9.06 -4.40
CA GLU A 95 -0.86 -10.42 -4.16
C GLU A 95 -1.69 -11.18 -3.11
N LEU A 96 -2.17 -10.50 -2.07
CA LEU A 96 -3.08 -11.08 -1.10
C LEU A 96 -4.43 -11.46 -1.75
N GLY A 97 -5.00 -10.54 -2.53
CA GLY A 97 -6.24 -10.76 -3.27
C GLY A 97 -6.12 -11.92 -4.25
N LYS A 98 -4.98 -12.05 -4.93
CA LYS A 98 -4.68 -13.13 -5.90
C LYS A 98 -4.77 -14.50 -5.23
N ARG A 99 -4.23 -14.63 -4.00
CA ARG A 99 -4.31 -15.86 -3.20
C ARG A 99 -5.74 -16.16 -2.76
N TYR A 100 -6.51 -15.15 -2.37
CA TYR A 100 -7.92 -15.34 -2.01
C TYR A 100 -8.78 -15.72 -3.20
N LEU A 101 -8.56 -15.11 -4.36
CA LEU A 101 -9.24 -15.45 -5.58
C LEU A 101 -8.97 -16.90 -5.98
N ALA A 102 -7.70 -17.33 -5.94
CA ALA A 102 -7.34 -18.73 -6.18
C ALA A 102 -8.07 -19.68 -5.23
N ASN A 103 -8.14 -19.35 -3.94
CA ASN A 103 -8.86 -20.16 -2.96
C ASN A 103 -10.37 -20.23 -3.22
N ILE A 104 -11.01 -19.12 -3.62
CA ILE A 104 -12.45 -19.08 -3.96
C ILE A 104 -12.74 -19.91 -5.22
N MET A 105 -11.87 -19.84 -6.21
CA MET A 105 -12.03 -20.52 -7.49
C MET A 105 -11.52 -21.97 -7.50
N GLY A 106 -10.89 -22.43 -6.41
CA GLY A 106 -10.28 -23.75 -6.33
C GLY A 106 -9.05 -23.93 -7.24
N LEU A 107 -8.35 -22.83 -7.54
CA LEU A 107 -7.13 -22.81 -8.36
C LEU A 107 -5.88 -22.89 -7.46
N ASP A 108 -4.74 -23.26 -8.05
CA ASP A 108 -3.46 -23.24 -7.34
C ASP A 108 -2.96 -21.80 -7.12
N PRO A 109 -2.78 -21.35 -5.86
CA PRO A 109 -2.34 -19.99 -5.57
C PRO A 109 -0.94 -19.64 -6.09
N MET A 110 -0.09 -20.63 -6.36
CA MET A 110 1.27 -20.38 -6.86
C MET A 110 1.31 -20.18 -8.38
N ASN A 111 0.34 -20.74 -9.12
CA ASN A 111 0.36 -20.79 -10.58
C ASN A 111 -0.87 -20.16 -11.25
N ILE A 112 -1.53 -19.21 -10.59
CA ILE A 112 -2.66 -18.48 -11.19
C ILE A 112 -2.17 -17.42 -12.19
N THR A 113 -2.66 -17.51 -13.43
CA THR A 113 -2.31 -16.59 -14.52
C THR A 113 -3.26 -15.38 -14.57
N GLN A 114 -2.90 -14.32 -15.31
CA GLN A 114 -3.78 -13.16 -15.47
C GLN A 114 -5.09 -13.51 -16.21
N GLN A 115 -5.07 -14.48 -17.12
CA GLN A 115 -6.27 -14.93 -17.83
C GLN A 115 -7.25 -15.63 -16.88
N ASP A 116 -6.73 -16.42 -15.95
CA ASP A 116 -7.54 -17.07 -14.91
C ASP A 116 -8.18 -16.03 -13.99
N ILE A 117 -7.43 -14.98 -13.63
CA ILE A 117 -7.94 -13.85 -12.83
C ILE A 117 -9.08 -13.15 -13.58
N ASP A 118 -8.87 -12.76 -14.84
CA ASP A 118 -9.87 -12.04 -15.64
C ASP A 118 -11.16 -12.87 -15.80
N THR A 119 -11.04 -14.17 -16.09
CA THR A 119 -12.18 -15.10 -16.21
C THR A 119 -12.93 -15.25 -14.88
N SER A 120 -12.18 -15.35 -13.77
CA SER A 120 -12.75 -15.48 -12.43
C SER A 120 -13.52 -14.23 -12.02
N ILE A 121 -12.99 -13.03 -12.33
CA ILE A 121 -13.66 -11.75 -12.04
C ILE A 121 -14.94 -11.61 -12.87
N GLU A 122 -14.93 -12.00 -14.15
CA GLU A 122 -16.13 -11.98 -14.99
C GLU A 122 -17.23 -12.92 -14.45
N TYR A 123 -16.84 -14.09 -13.95
CA TYR A 123 -17.76 -15.05 -13.35
C TYR A 123 -18.35 -14.57 -12.01
N LEU A 124 -17.50 -14.06 -11.10
CA LEU A 124 -17.91 -13.62 -9.77
C LEU A 124 -18.69 -12.30 -9.79
N PHE A 125 -18.34 -11.38 -10.69
CA PHE A 125 -18.92 -10.05 -10.82
C PHE A 125 -19.42 -9.81 -12.24
N PRO A 126 -20.50 -10.47 -12.67
CA PRO A 126 -21.04 -10.28 -14.00
C PRO A 126 -21.49 -8.83 -14.18
N SER A 127 -21.00 -8.17 -15.24
CA SER A 127 -21.35 -6.79 -15.56
C SER A 127 -22.03 -6.70 -16.92
N GLY A 128 -23.17 -6.00 -16.99
CA GLY A 128 -23.91 -5.73 -18.22
C GLY A 128 -23.41 -4.50 -19.00
N LEU A 129 -22.23 -3.97 -18.65
CA LEU A 129 -21.70 -2.74 -19.23
C LEU A 129 -21.11 -3.01 -20.62
N SER A 130 -21.52 -2.20 -21.60
CA SER A 130 -20.98 -2.23 -22.97
C SER A 130 -19.51 -1.81 -23.01
N ASP A 131 -19.15 -0.81 -22.21
CA ASP A 131 -17.81 -0.25 -22.16
C ASP A 131 -16.88 -1.16 -21.36
N LEU A 132 -15.87 -1.74 -22.03
CA LEU A 132 -14.92 -2.67 -21.42
C LEU A 132 -14.12 -2.04 -20.25
N LYS A 133 -13.86 -0.74 -20.30
CA LYS A 133 -13.12 -0.01 -19.25
C LYS A 133 -13.95 0.24 -17.99
N ALA A 134 -15.27 0.13 -18.09
CA ALA A 134 -16.17 0.33 -16.96
C ALA A 134 -16.45 -0.99 -16.21
N ARG A 135 -16.01 -2.13 -16.75
CA ARG A 135 -16.16 -3.44 -16.13
C ARG A 135 -15.23 -3.60 -14.94
N PRO A 136 -15.58 -4.44 -13.95
CA PRO A 136 -14.67 -4.82 -12.87
C PRO A 136 -13.39 -5.45 -13.42
N VAL A 137 -12.23 -5.01 -12.93
CA VAL A 137 -10.91 -5.53 -13.34
C VAL A 137 -10.00 -5.68 -12.12
N MET A 138 -9.17 -6.71 -12.13
CA MET A 138 -8.14 -6.93 -11.11
C MET A 138 -6.79 -7.15 -11.80
N LYS A 139 -5.89 -6.16 -11.70
CA LYS A 139 -4.59 -6.14 -12.39
C LYS A 139 -3.51 -5.55 -11.49
N PRO A 140 -2.22 -5.76 -11.81
CA PRO A 140 -1.12 -5.13 -11.09
C PRO A 140 -1.27 -3.60 -11.04
N PRO A 141 -0.92 -2.95 -9.91
CA PRO A 141 -1.12 -1.51 -9.72
C PRO A 141 -0.41 -0.65 -10.76
N GLU A 142 0.70 -1.12 -11.35
CA GLU A 142 1.48 -0.40 -12.35
C GLU A 142 0.75 -0.22 -13.70
N GLU A 143 -0.25 -1.06 -13.97
CA GLU A 143 -1.07 -1.01 -15.18
C GLU A 143 -2.30 -0.12 -15.02
N ILE A 144 -2.92 -0.15 -13.83
CA ILE A 144 -4.18 0.55 -13.56
C ILE A 144 -3.97 1.96 -13.00
N LEU A 145 -2.96 2.17 -12.16
CA LEU A 145 -2.72 3.46 -11.52
C LEU A 145 -1.94 4.39 -12.44
N PRO A 146 -2.19 5.71 -12.36
CA PRO A 146 -1.49 6.67 -13.18
C PRO A 146 0.00 6.69 -12.83
N LYS A 147 0.85 6.55 -13.84
CA LYS A 147 2.31 6.58 -13.68
C LYS A 147 2.78 7.95 -13.20
N PHE A 148 3.46 7.98 -12.05
CA PHE A 148 4.08 9.19 -11.56
C PHE A 148 5.34 9.53 -12.36
N HIS A 149 5.40 10.74 -12.94
CA HIS A 149 6.60 11.19 -13.62
C HIS A 149 7.63 11.69 -12.59
N LYS A 150 8.61 10.84 -12.30
CA LYS A 150 9.76 11.21 -11.46
C LYS A 150 10.74 12.08 -12.26
N PHE A 151 11.11 13.21 -11.68
CA PHE A 151 12.27 14.03 -12.02
C PHE A 151 13.46 13.66 -11.15
N GLU A 152 14.64 13.80 -11.74
CA GLU A 152 15.91 13.60 -11.07
C GLU A 152 16.59 14.95 -10.81
N PHE A 153 17.19 15.06 -9.63
CA PHE A 153 17.91 16.25 -9.17
C PHE A 153 19.31 15.86 -8.73
N ASP A 154 20.26 16.78 -8.89
CA ASP A 154 21.62 16.66 -8.36
C ASP A 154 21.65 16.93 -6.84
N LYS A 155 22.80 16.72 -6.18
CA LYS A 155 22.99 16.94 -4.73
C LYS A 155 22.71 18.38 -4.30
N GLU A 156 22.82 19.32 -5.23
CA GLU A 156 22.56 20.75 -5.07
C GLU A 156 21.08 21.12 -5.34
N GLY A 157 20.22 20.15 -5.72
CA GLY A 157 18.81 20.39 -6.00
C GLY A 157 18.53 20.92 -7.42
N ARG A 158 19.54 20.93 -8.30
CA ARG A 158 19.39 21.30 -9.71
C ARG A 158 18.70 20.16 -10.48
N PRO A 159 17.67 20.43 -11.30
CA PRO A 159 17.10 19.41 -12.19
C PRO A 159 18.15 18.92 -13.19
N LYS A 160 18.24 17.59 -13.38
CA LYS A 160 19.18 17.00 -14.36
C LYS A 160 18.77 17.25 -15.81
N ASP A 161 17.46 17.32 -16.07
CA ASP A 161 16.93 17.54 -17.41
C ASP A 161 17.07 19.01 -17.82
N THR A 162 17.71 19.26 -18.97
CA THR A 162 17.93 20.61 -19.50
C THR A 162 16.61 21.30 -19.84
N LEU A 163 15.58 20.55 -20.22
CA LEU A 163 14.27 21.06 -20.61
C LEU A 163 13.27 21.11 -19.45
N PHE A 164 13.71 20.91 -18.20
CA PHE A 164 12.84 20.91 -17.02
C PHE A 164 11.97 22.18 -16.92
N PHE A 165 12.56 23.36 -17.18
CA PHE A 165 11.86 24.65 -17.08
C PHE A 165 10.90 24.95 -18.24
N THR A 166 10.86 24.08 -19.26
CA THR A 166 9.96 24.25 -20.42
C THR A 166 8.56 23.69 -20.21
N LEU A 167 8.26 23.18 -19.01
CA LEU A 167 7.02 22.47 -18.64
C LEU A 167 6.78 21.15 -19.42
N LYS A 168 7.61 20.83 -20.42
CA LYS A 168 7.49 19.64 -21.28
C LYS A 168 8.84 18.91 -21.48
N PRO A 169 9.52 18.50 -20.40
CA PRO A 169 10.87 17.91 -20.46
C PRO A 169 11.00 16.75 -21.45
N LYS A 170 10.02 15.83 -21.46
CA LYS A 170 10.08 14.58 -22.25
C LYS A 170 9.57 14.65 -23.70
N LYS A 171 8.90 15.73 -24.13
CA LYS A 171 8.20 15.73 -25.43
C LYS A 171 9.12 16.03 -26.62
N LEU A 172 10.22 16.76 -26.43
CA LEU A 172 11.07 17.20 -27.54
C LEU A 172 12.16 16.18 -27.90
N VAL A 173 12.68 15.42 -26.93
CA VAL A 173 13.70 14.39 -27.18
C VAL A 173 13.19 13.28 -28.10
N LYS A 174 11.90 12.93 -28.03
CA LYS A 174 11.30 11.91 -28.91
C LYS A 174 11.20 12.36 -30.38
N LYS A 175 11.21 13.67 -30.67
CA LYS A 175 11.12 14.19 -32.05
C LYS A 175 12.48 14.26 -32.77
N LEU A 176 13.59 14.16 -32.04
CA LEU A 176 14.94 14.24 -32.62
C LEU A 176 15.50 12.86 -32.99
N ASN A 177 14.89 11.79 -32.47
CA ASN A 177 15.32 10.41 -32.66
C ASN A 177 14.35 9.61 -33.55
N THR A 178 13.60 10.31 -34.41
CA THR A 178 12.72 9.75 -35.46
C THR A 178 12.99 10.51 -36.73
#